data_AF-A0A1F5QB70-F1
#
_entry.id   AF-A0A1F5QB70-F1
#
_cell.length_a   1.000
_cell.length_b   1.000
_cell.length_c   1.000
_cell.angle_alpha   90.00
_cell.angle_beta   90.00
_cell.angle_gamma   90.00
#
_symmetry.space_group_name_H-M   'P 1'
#
loop_
_entity.id
_entity.type
_entity.pdbx_description
1 polymer ?
#
loop_
_entity_poly.entity_id
_entity_poly.type
_entity_poly.pdbx_seq_one_letter_code
_entity_poly.pdbx_strand_id
1 'polypeptide(L)' 'MSELEQTKYNAIDNLKRLCARCSENLEHTCRIQNLIQEISGLRGIPVIVNDKLRHLVFN' A
#
# COMPACT_ATOMS: atom_id res chain seq x y z
N MET A 1 -2.73 4.33 -15.51
CA MET A 1 -3.05 3.92 -14.13
C MET A 1 -4.29 4.68 -13.70
N SER A 2 -5.23 4.02 -13.04
CA SER A 2 -6.35 4.74 -12.43
C SER A 2 -5.86 5.57 -11.23
N GLU A 3 -6.62 6.60 -10.84
CA GLU A 3 -6.33 7.39 -9.64
C GLU A 3 -6.17 6.50 -8.39
N LEU A 4 -6.95 5.41 -8.34
CA LEU A 4 -6.88 4.37 -7.31
C LEU A 4 -5.54 3.63 -7.27
N GLU A 5 -5.01 3.27 -8.44
CA GLU A 5 -3.70 2.66 -8.53
C GLU A 5 -2.62 3.64 -8.06
N GLN A 6 -2.76 4.91 -8.41
CA GLN A 6 -1.81 5.94 -8.00
C GLN A 6 -1.84 6.18 -6.48
N THR A 7 -3.02 6.18 -5.85
CA THR A 7 -3.14 6.24 -4.37
C THR A 7 -2.46 5.03 -3.72
N LYS A 8 -2.66 3.83 -4.27
CA LYS A 8 -2.01 2.61 -3.77
C LYS A 8 -0.48 2.70 -3.88
N TYR A 9 0.04 3.13 -5.02
CA TYR A 9 1.48 3.33 -5.21
C TYR A 9 2.04 4.38 -4.24
N ASN A 10 1.35 5.51 -4.05
CA ASN A 10 1.78 6.55 -3.12
C ASN A 10 1.82 6.03 -1.66
N ALA A 11 0.84 5.22 -1.25
CA ALA A 11 0.84 4.60 0.07
C ALA A 11 2.02 3.63 0.26
N ILE A 12 2.29 2.81 -0.76
CA ILE A 12 3.45 1.89 -0.77
C ILE A 12 4.77 2.67 -0.67
N ASP A 13 4.94 3.73 -1.46
CA ASP A 13 6.15 4.54 -1.46
C ASP A 13 6.38 5.25 -0.12
N ASN A 14 5.31 5.75 0.50
CA ASN A 14 5.39 6.34 1.85
C ASN A 14 5.80 5.29 2.89
N LEU A 15 5.27 4.08 2.81
CA LEU A 15 5.65 2.98 3.71
C LEU A 15 7.12 2.58 3.52
N LYS A 16 7.62 2.49 2.28
CA LYS A 16 9.02 2.14 2.01
C LYS A 16 10.01 3.07 2.71
N ARG A 17 9.70 4.36 2.79
CA ARG A 17 10.55 5.37 3.46
C ARG A 17 10.70 5.16 4.96
N LEU A 18 9.84 4.35 5.59
CA LEU A 18 9.93 4.04 7.02
C LEU A 18 11.00 2.98 7.34
N CYS A 19 11.63 2.37 6.33
CA CYS A 19 12.70 1.41 6.53
C CYS A 19 13.82 1.63 5.51
N ALA A 20 15.06 1.80 5.97
CA ALA A 20 16.23 2.04 5.10
C ALA A 20 16.42 0.97 4.01
N ARG A 21 16.20 -0.30 4.36
CA ARG A 21 16.31 -1.40 3.39
C ARG A 21 15.13 -1.44 2.42
N CYS A 22 13.91 -1.10 2.88
CA CYS A 22 12.75 -0.98 1.99
C CYS A 22 12.89 0.19 1.01
N SER A 23 13.48 1.32 1.43
CA SER A 23 13.73 2.47 0.54
C SER A 23 14.75 2.17 -0.55
N GLU A 24 15.67 1.24 -0.29
CA GLU A 24 16.66 0.77 -1.26
C GLU A 24 16.15 -0.42 -2.12
N ASN A 25 14.88 -0.82 -1.96
CA ASN A 25 14.30 -2.03 -2.57
C ASN A 25 15.12 -3.31 -2.30
N LEU A 26 15.82 -3.38 -1.16
CA LEU A 26 16.54 -4.58 -0.75
C LEU A 26 15.57 -5.58 -0.14
N GLU A 27 15.66 -6.84 -0.57
CA GLU A 27 14.89 -7.92 0.03
C GLU A 27 15.39 -8.19 1.45
N HIS A 28 14.47 -8.15 2.42
CA HIS A 28 14.76 -8.49 3.80
C HIS A 28 13.49 -8.88 4.54
N THR A 29 13.61 -9.16 5.84
CA THR A 29 12.44 -9.48 6.67
C THR A 29 12.19 -8.32 7.62
N CYS A 30 11.22 -7.47 7.30
CA CYS A 30 10.74 -6.44 8.21
C CYS A 30 9.22 -6.27 8.12
N ARG A 31 8.64 -5.67 9.16
CA ARG A 31 7.19 -5.42 9.22
C ARG A 31 6.68 -4.55 8.08
N ILE A 32 7.48 -3.58 7.63
CA ILE A 32 7.14 -2.69 6.51
C ILE A 32 7.03 -3.47 5.20
N GLN A 33 7.96 -4.38 4.93
CA GLN A 33 7.93 -5.22 3.73
C GLN A 33 6.69 -6.13 3.69
N ASN A 34 6.33 -6.74 4.83
CA ASN A 34 5.13 -7.56 4.93
C ASN A 34 3.85 -6.72 4.66
N LEU A 35 3.74 -5.53 5.27
CA LEU A 35 2.62 -4.60 5.02
C LEU A 35 2.51 -4.19 3.55
N ILE A 36 3.64 -3.90 2.89
CA ILE A 36 3.66 -3.56 1.46
C ILE A 36 3.15 -4.73 0.62
N GLN A 37 3.56 -5.97 0.94
CA GLN A 37 3.09 -7.17 0.23
C GLN A 37 1.58 -7.36 0.39
N GLU A 38 1.06 -7.19 1.61
CA GLU A 38 -0.39 -7.26 1.89
C GLU A 38 -1.18 -6.21 1.09
N ILE A 39 -0.75 -4.93 1.12
CA ILE A 39 -1.38 -3.85 0.36
C ILE A 39 -1.31 -4.09 -1.15
N SER A 40 -0.19 -4.63 -1.64
CA SER A 40 -0.01 -4.93 -3.05
C SER A 40 -0.97 -6.03 -3.54
N GLY A 41 -1.34 -6.95 -2.65
CA GLY A 41 -2.31 -8.02 -2.91
C GLY A 41 -3.77 -7.57 -2.95
N LEU A 42 -4.11 -6.38 -2.47
CA LEU A 42 -5.49 -5.88 -2.46
C LEU A 42 -6.00 -5.57 -3.88
N ARG A 43 -7.21 -6.08 -4.19
CA ARG A 43 -7.99 -5.81 -5.41
C ARG A 43 -9.43 -5.41 -5.01
N GLY A 44 -9.96 -4.28 -5.49
CA GLY A 44 -11.30 -3.76 -5.14
C GLY A 44 -11.30 -2.36 -4.49
N ILE A 45 -12.46 -1.67 -4.44
CA ILE A 45 -12.58 -0.22 -4.15
C ILE A 45 -12.26 0.08 -2.69
N PRO A 46 -11.28 0.93 -2.35
CA PRO A 46 -11.14 1.50 -1.02
C PRO A 46 -11.98 2.77 -0.85
N VAL A 47 -12.96 2.76 0.05
CA VAL A 47 -13.79 3.87 0.52
C VAL A 47 -13.16 4.55 1.75
N ILE A 48 -12.38 5.63 1.61
CA ILE A 48 -11.87 6.35 2.79
C ILE A 48 -12.95 7.30 3.35
N VAL A 49 -13.30 7.22 4.66
CA VAL A 49 -14.25 8.14 5.32
C VAL A 49 -13.59 8.73 6.58
N ASN A 50 -13.42 10.06 6.65
CA ASN A 50 -12.74 10.78 7.74
C ASN A 50 -11.30 10.27 8.01
N ASP A 51 -10.41 10.34 7.01
CA ASP A 51 -9.02 9.86 7.06
C ASP A 51 -8.84 8.35 7.32
N LYS A 52 -9.92 7.57 7.29
CA LYS A 52 -9.91 6.11 7.52
C LYS A 52 -10.25 5.34 6.25
N LEU A 53 -9.36 4.45 5.84
CA LEU A 53 -9.55 3.50 4.75
C LEU A 53 -10.73 2.53 5.06
N ARG A 54 -11.75 2.49 4.21
CA ARG A 54 -12.77 1.42 4.12
C ARG A 54 -12.74 0.83 2.71
N HIS A 55 -13.59 -0.14 2.37
CA HIS A 55 -13.63 -0.75 1.03
C HIS A 55 -15.07 -1.13 0.58
N LEU A 56 -15.31 -1.20 -0.73
CA LEU A 56 -16.47 -1.79 -1.41
C LEU A 56 -15.99 -2.66 -2.60
N VAL A 57 -16.45 -3.90 -2.68
CA VAL A 57 -16.14 -4.81 -3.80
C VAL A 57 -17.40 -4.98 -4.64
N PHE A 58 -17.34 -4.74 -5.94
CA PHE A 58 -18.41 -5.08 -6.89
C PHE A 58 -17.90 -6.12 -7.87
N ASN A 59 -18.56 -7.29 -7.88
CA ASN A 59 -18.67 -8.19 -9.03
C ASN A 59 -19.96 -9.00 -8.90
#